data_AF-A0A3R6JZP5-F1
#
_entry.id   AF-A0A3R6JZP5-F1
#
_cell.length_a   1.000
_cell.length_b   1.000
_cell.length_c   1.000
_cell.angle_alpha   90.00
_cell.angle_beta   90.00
_cell.angle_gamma   90.00
#
_symmetry.space_group_name_H-M   'P 1'
#
loop_
_entity.id
_entity.type
_entity.pdbx_description
1 polymer ?
#
loop_
_entity_poly.entity_id
_entity_poly.type
_entity_poly.pdbx_seq_one_letter_code
_entity_poly.pdbx_strand_id
1 'polypeptide(L)'
;MKIWLDDLRPAPWGYESARSVNEAKTLIREAERNGIEIEVLDLDHDLGDFANQGGDAIKLLDWLVERETFYPVEIHTANPVGRANMESVLARYWGEEYW
;
A
#
# COMPACT_ATOMS: atom_id res chain seq x y z
N MET A 1 -11.38 -7.06 -2.11
CA MET A 1 -11.40 -5.64 -1.69
C MET A 1 -10.21 -4.91 -2.26
N LYS A 2 -10.37 -3.62 -2.57
CA LYS A 2 -9.29 -2.75 -3.05
C LYS A 2 -8.99 -1.70 -2.01
N ILE A 3 -7.71 -1.45 -1.73
CA ILE A 3 -7.29 -0.46 -0.73
C ILE A 3 -6.57 0.68 -1.45
N TRP A 4 -7.02 1.90 -1.20
CA TRP A 4 -6.43 3.14 -1.72
C TRP A 4 -5.69 3.85 -0.59
N LEU A 5 -4.36 3.86 -0.64
CA LEU A 5 -3.51 4.55 0.34
C LEU A 5 -3.11 5.93 -0.19
N ASP A 6 -3.78 6.96 0.31
CA ASP A 6 -3.53 8.36 -0.04
C ASP A 6 -4.11 9.28 1.03
N ASP A 7 -3.33 10.26 1.49
CA ASP A 7 -3.76 11.22 2.51
C ASP A 7 -4.54 12.43 1.95
N LEU A 8 -4.43 12.69 0.65
CA LEU A 8 -4.91 13.90 -0.01
C LEU A 8 -6.07 13.63 -0.99
N ARG A 9 -5.92 12.66 -1.89
CA ARG A 9 -6.87 12.38 -2.98
C ARG A 9 -7.98 11.45 -2.49
N PRO A 10 -9.25 11.70 -2.89
CA PRO A 10 -10.34 10.80 -2.58
C PRO A 10 -10.15 9.46 -3.30
N ALA A 11 -10.48 8.37 -2.61
CA ALA A 11 -10.43 7.04 -3.20
C ALA A 11 -11.43 6.91 -4.38
N PRO A 12 -11.06 6.24 -5.47
CA PRO A 12 -11.98 5.89 -6.55
C PRO A 12 -13.14 5.01 -6.05
N TRP A 13 -14.24 4.98 -6.79
CA TRP A 13 -15.37 4.12 -6.45
C TRP A 13 -14.93 2.64 -6.39
N GLY A 14 -15.36 1.94 -5.32
CA GLY A 14 -15.01 0.54 -5.09
C GLY A 14 -13.72 0.30 -4.30
N TYR A 15 -13.03 1.36 -3.88
CA TYR A 15 -11.86 1.29 -3.00
C TYR A 15 -12.24 1.67 -1.56
N GLU A 16 -11.66 0.95 -0.61
CA GLU A 16 -11.59 1.40 0.78
C GLU A 16 -10.41 2.34 0.95
N SER A 17 -10.64 3.52 1.55
CA SER A 17 -9.61 4.54 1.71
C SER A 17 -8.81 4.35 3.00
N ALA A 18 -7.49 4.46 2.92
CA ALA A 18 -6.58 4.64 4.05
C ALA A 18 -5.75 5.91 3.83
N ARG A 19 -5.59 6.73 4.86
CA ARG A 19 -4.78 7.96 4.81
C ARG A 19 -3.40 7.79 5.42
N SER A 20 -3.16 6.68 6.11
CA SER A 20 -1.90 6.38 6.76
C SER A 20 -1.51 4.91 6.63
N VAL A 21 -0.22 4.61 6.81
CA VAL A 21 0.27 3.23 6.87
C VAL A 21 -0.43 2.43 7.97
N ASN A 22 -0.71 3.05 9.12
CA ASN A 22 -1.41 2.37 10.21
C ASN A 22 -2.87 2.04 9.87
N GLU A 23 -3.57 2.92 9.16
CA GLU A 23 -4.92 2.64 8.65
C GLU A 23 -4.89 1.52 7.62
N ALA A 24 -3.95 1.55 6.66
CA ALA A 24 -3.79 0.49 5.68
C ALA A 24 -3.50 -0.86 6.35
N LYS A 25 -2.59 -0.91 7.34
CA LYS A 25 -2.31 -2.12 8.14
C LYS A 25 -3.56 -2.63 8.87
N THR A 26 -4.42 -1.74 9.34
CA THR A 26 -5.69 -2.11 9.98
C THR A 26 -6.62 -2.78 8.97
N LEU A 27 -6.87 -2.13 7.83
CA LEU A 27 -7.72 -2.68 6.77
C LEU A 27 -7.21 -4.04 6.27
N ILE A 28 -5.90 -4.18 6.07
CA ILE A 28 -5.28 -5.45 5.65
C ILE A 28 -5.57 -6.55 6.67
N ARG A 29 -5.34 -6.29 7.96
CA ARG A 29 -5.61 -7.29 9.01
C ARG A 29 -7.09 -7.64 9.14
N GLU A 30 -7.97 -6.66 8.95
CA GLU A 30 -9.42 -6.89 8.95
C GLU A 30 -9.84 -7.76 7.76
N ALA A 31 -9.30 -7.50 6.57
CA ALA A 31 -9.54 -8.31 5.38
C ALA A 31 -9.11 -9.77 5.62
N GLU A 32 -7.87 -9.96 6.09
CA GLU A 32 -7.31 -11.29 6.42
C GLU A 32 -8.17 -12.03 7.45
N ARG A 33 -8.55 -11.34 8.54
CA ARG A 33 -9.36 -11.93 9.62
C ARG A 33 -10.75 -12.37 9.12
N ASN A 34 -11.31 -11.65 8.15
CA ASN A 34 -12.62 -11.93 7.60
C ASN A 34 -12.57 -12.84 6.35
N GLY A 35 -11.38 -13.28 5.92
CA GLY A 35 -11.21 -14.08 4.70
C GLY A 35 -11.57 -13.31 3.43
N ILE A 36 -11.48 -11.98 3.46
CA ILE A 36 -11.72 -11.12 2.30
C ILE A 36 -10.41 -11.01 1.52
N GLU A 37 -10.44 -11.43 0.27
CA GLU A 37 -9.31 -11.29 -0.65
C GLU A 37 -8.97 -9.80 -0.85
N ILE A 38 -7.69 -9.45 -0.75
CA ILE A 38 -7.17 -8.14 -1.14
C ILE A 38 -6.80 -8.21 -2.61
N GLU A 39 -7.61 -7.59 -3.46
CA GLU A 39 -7.46 -7.60 -4.91
C GLU A 39 -6.34 -6.68 -5.37
N VAL A 40 -6.16 -5.52 -4.71
CA VAL A 40 -5.09 -4.57 -5.00
C VAL A 40 -4.85 -3.64 -3.82
N LEU A 41 -3.57 -3.32 -3.60
CA LEU A 41 -3.11 -2.18 -2.82
C LEU A 41 -2.63 -1.08 -3.77
N ASP A 42 -3.34 0.03 -3.85
CA ASP A 42 -3.02 1.14 -4.74
C ASP A 42 -2.44 2.31 -3.93
N LEU A 43 -1.16 2.63 -4.18
CA LEU A 43 -0.33 3.37 -3.22
C LEU A 43 0.15 4.73 -3.74
N ASP A 44 -0.10 5.78 -2.95
CA ASP A 44 0.70 7.00 -2.98
C ASP A 44 1.90 6.88 -2.03
N HIS A 45 3.06 7.40 -2.45
CA HIS A 45 4.27 7.38 -1.65
C HIS A 45 4.20 8.31 -0.44
N ASP A 46 3.77 9.55 -0.65
CA ASP A 46 3.94 10.66 0.27
C ASP A 46 2.68 10.85 1.11
N LEU A 47 2.70 10.35 2.35
CA LEU A 47 1.54 10.43 3.25
C LEU A 47 1.54 11.68 4.15
N GLY A 48 2.24 12.73 3.71
CA GLY A 48 2.20 14.08 4.29
C GLY A 48 2.00 14.17 5.80
N ASP A 49 0.87 14.75 6.20
CA ASP A 49 0.50 15.01 7.60
C ASP A 49 0.30 13.71 8.42
N PHE A 50 0.09 12.59 7.75
CA PHE A 50 -0.12 11.27 8.32
C PHE A 50 1.17 10.43 8.37
N ALA A 51 2.33 10.97 7.96
CA ALA A 51 3.61 10.28 8.03
C ALA A 51 4.00 9.89 9.47
N ASN A 52 3.50 10.62 10.49
CA ASN A 52 3.67 10.26 11.89
C ASN A 52 2.88 8.99 12.30
N GLN A 53 1.98 8.49 11.45
CA GLN A 53 1.19 7.29 11.63
C GLN A 53 1.70 6.12 10.76
N GLY A 54 3.00 5.85 10.90
CA GLY A 54 3.64 4.66 10.33
C GLY A 54 4.54 4.92 9.12
N GLY A 55 4.82 6.18 8.78
CA GLY A 55 5.76 6.56 7.72
C GLY A 55 5.10 6.77 6.36
N ASP A 56 5.87 6.53 5.31
CA ASP A 56 5.47 6.56 3.90
C ASP A 56 5.04 5.16 3.41
N ALA A 57 4.61 5.04 2.16
CA ALA A 57 4.21 3.74 1.61
C ALA A 57 5.35 2.71 1.55
N ILE A 58 6.64 3.14 1.56
CA ILE A 58 7.76 2.20 1.69
C ILE A 58 7.67 1.46 3.02
N LYS A 59 7.24 2.11 4.10
CA LYS A 59 7.01 1.44 5.40
C LYS A 59 5.84 0.48 5.42
N LEU A 60 4.88 0.63 4.51
CA LEU A 60 3.87 -0.41 4.30
C LEU A 60 4.50 -1.61 3.57
N LEU A 61 5.25 -1.38 2.49
CA LEU A 61 5.92 -2.45 1.74
C LEU A 61 6.93 -3.22 2.59
N ASP A 62 7.81 -2.52 3.33
CA ASP A 62 8.76 -3.11 4.28
C ASP A 62 8.05 -4.06 5.25
N TRP A 63 6.93 -3.61 5.82
CA TRP A 63 6.15 -4.41 6.76
C TRP A 63 5.52 -5.66 6.11
N LEU A 64 5.07 -5.56 4.85
CA LEU A 64 4.56 -6.70 4.08
C LEU A 64 5.66 -7.71 3.74
N VAL A 65 6.87 -7.23 3.40
CA VAL A 65 8.05 -8.06 3.17
C VAL A 65 8.46 -8.78 4.45
N GLU A 66 8.53 -8.08 5.60
CA GLU A 66 8.91 -8.66 6.89
C GLU A 66 8.02 -9.84 7.32
N ARG A 67 6.75 -9.82 6.93
CA ARG A 67 5.77 -10.88 7.22
C ARG A 67 5.50 -11.83 6.05
N GLU A 68 6.27 -11.70 4.96
CA GLU A 68 6.17 -12.51 3.75
C GLU A 68 4.75 -12.56 3.14
N THR A 69 4.03 -11.44 3.15
CA THR A 69 2.70 -11.32 2.52
C THR A 69 2.75 -10.43 1.29
N PHE A 70 2.39 -10.98 0.13
CA PHE A 70 2.53 -10.32 -1.16
C PHE A 70 1.16 -10.21 -1.85
N TYR A 71 0.59 -9.01 -1.89
CA TYR A 71 -0.67 -8.70 -2.59
C TYR A 71 -0.37 -8.00 -3.91
N PRO A 72 -1.27 -8.01 -4.91
CA PRO A 72 -1.12 -7.14 -6.07
C PRO A 72 -0.98 -5.67 -5.65
N VAL A 73 0.00 -4.97 -6.22
CA VAL A 73 0.30 -3.56 -5.90
C VAL A 73 0.25 -2.71 -7.16
N GLU A 74 -0.45 -1.57 -7.08
CA GLU A 74 -0.40 -0.49 -8.04
C GLU A 74 0.24 0.76 -7.40
N ILE A 75 0.94 1.55 -8.22
CA ILE A 75 1.60 2.77 -7.75
C ILE A 75 1.01 3.97 -8.49
N HIS A 76 0.24 4.79 -7.78
CA HIS A 76 -0.39 6.00 -8.32
C HIS A 76 0.30 7.31 -7.85
N THR A 77 1.48 7.20 -7.22
CA THR A 77 2.21 8.39 -6.78
C THR A 77 2.70 9.28 -7.91
N ALA A 78 2.69 10.60 -7.67
CA ALA A 78 3.27 11.60 -8.55
C ALA A 78 4.76 11.85 -8.25
N ASN A 79 5.29 11.37 -7.12
CA ASN A 79 6.69 11.56 -6.75
C ASN A 79 7.59 10.55 -7.51
N PRO A 80 8.44 11.00 -8.44
CA PRO A 80 9.23 10.08 -9.27
C PRO A 80 10.31 9.32 -8.49
N VAL A 81 10.86 9.92 -7.42
CA VAL A 81 11.85 9.28 -6.55
C VAL A 81 11.17 8.23 -5.67
N GLY A 82 10.04 8.60 -5.08
CA GLY A 82 9.21 7.69 -4.28
C GLY A 82 8.73 6.49 -5.11
N ARG A 83 8.27 6.74 -6.33
CA ARG A 83 7.92 5.71 -7.31
C ARG A 83 9.08 4.74 -7.57
N ALA A 84 10.25 5.24 -7.96
CA ALA A 84 11.41 4.40 -8.26
C ALA A 84 11.84 3.55 -7.05
N ASN A 85 11.76 4.09 -5.84
CA ASN A 85 12.04 3.34 -4.62
C ASN A 85 11.02 2.20 -4.39
N MET A 86 9.71 2.48 -4.54
CA MET A 86 8.67 1.46 -4.40
C MET A 86 8.80 0.38 -5.47
N GLU A 87 8.99 0.76 -6.73
CA GLU A 87 9.22 -0.18 -7.84
C GLU A 87 10.45 -1.05 -7.58
N SER A 88 11.53 -0.50 -7.01
CA SER A 88 12.72 -1.29 -6.64
C SER A 88 12.45 -2.29 -5.51
N VAL A 89 11.57 -1.96 -4.55
CA VAL A 89 11.16 -2.90 -3.50
C VAL A 89 10.30 -4.01 -4.10
N LEU A 90 9.30 -3.66 -4.92
CA LEU A 90 8.45 -4.64 -5.59
C LEU A 90 9.30 -5.57 -6.48
N ALA A 91 10.12 -5.05 -7.38
CA ALA A 91 10.97 -5.88 -8.26
C ALA A 91 11.95 -6.80 -7.50
N ARG A 92 12.29 -6.47 -6.25
CA ARG A 92 13.19 -7.27 -5.42
C ARG A 92 12.48 -8.40 -4.68
N TYR A 93 11.24 -8.18 -4.25
CA TYR A 93 10.55 -9.07 -3.31
C TYR A 93 9.26 -9.68 -3.88
N TRP A 94 8.55 -8.96 -4.73
CA TRP A 94 7.42 -9.50 -5.47
C TRP A 94 7.95 -10.35 -6.63
N GLY A 95 7.46 -11.58 -6.76
CA GLY A 95 7.77 -12.45 -7.90
C GLY A 95 7.13 -11.94 -9.19
N GLU A 96 7.59 -12.44 -10.34
CA GLU A 96 7.10 -12.06 -11.69
C GLU A 96 5.58 -12.28 -11.89
N GLU A 97 4.93 -13.04 -11.01
CA GLU A 97 3.48 -13.28 -11.06
C GLU A 97 2.65 -12.12 -10.47
N TYR A 98 3.28 -11.20 -9.73
CA TYR A 98 2.62 -10.12 -9.00
C TYR A 98 3.08 -8.71 -9.41
N TRP A 99 3.88 -8.60 -10.48
CA TRP A 99 4.40 -7.34 -11.02
C TRP A 99 4.51 -7.38 -12.55
#